data_AF-A0A1A2FMS2-F1
#
_entry.id   AF-A0A1A2FMS2-F1
#
_cell.length_a   1.000
_cell.length_b   1.000
_cell.length_c   1.000
_cell.angle_alpha   90.00
_cell.angle_beta   90.00
_cell.angle_gamma   90.00
#
_symmetry.space_group_name_H-M   'P 1'
#
loop_
_entity.id
_entity.type
_entity.pdbx_description
1 polymer ?
#
loop_
_entity_poly.entity_id
_entity_poly.type
_entity_poly.pdbx_seq_one_letter_code
_entity_poly.pdbx_strand_id
1 'polypeptide(L)'
;MNKLCGQETATSVLTDFAAGRLPEPSKARDDVEELVAARGGIPVDGSGWQNIDRSERAAGAQRGRRRVKMVRTEDLLSAATRSRT
;
A
#
# COMPACT_ATOMS: atom_id res chain seq x y z
N MET A 1 5.90 -0.76 20.25
CA MET A 1 6.49 0.58 20.44
C MET A 1 6.84 1.21 19.07
N ASN A 2 5.97 1.08 18.06
CA ASN A 2 6.33 1.44 16.67
C ASN A 2 5.95 2.88 16.32
N LYS A 3 4.94 3.44 17.01
CA LYS A 3 4.46 4.80 16.77
C LYS A 3 5.52 5.85 17.10
N LEU A 4 6.15 5.76 18.28
CA LEU A 4 7.16 6.72 18.73
C LEU A 4 8.41 6.64 17.86
N CYS A 5 8.97 5.44 17.69
CA CYS A 5 10.15 5.21 16.84
C CYS A 5 9.92 5.66 15.38
N GLY A 6 8.72 5.42 14.83
CA GLY A 6 8.36 5.91 13.50
C GLY A 6 8.30 7.44 13.43
N GLN A 7 7.77 8.10 14.46
CA GLN A 7 7.73 9.56 14.54
C GLN A 7 9.15 10.14 14.62
N GLU A 8 10.02 9.60 15.48
CA GLU A 8 11.41 10.05 15.63
C GLU A 8 12.17 9.93 14.30
N THR A 9 12.00 8.80 13.60
CA THR A 9 12.60 8.59 12.28
C THR A 9 12.10 9.61 11.25
N ALA A 10 10.78 9.82 11.19
CA ALA A 10 10.19 10.79 10.27
C ALA A 10 10.73 12.21 10.53
N THR A 11 10.84 12.60 11.82
CA THR A 11 11.42 13.89 12.21
C THR A 11 12.87 14.01 11.76
N SER A 12 13.69 12.96 11.90
CA SER A 12 15.08 12.98 11.45
C SER A 12 15.20 13.19 9.94
N VAL A 13 14.43 12.42 9.14
CA VAL A 13 14.44 12.54 7.68
C VAL A 13 14.00 13.94 7.23
N LEU A 14 12.94 14.49 7.85
CA LEU A 14 12.47 15.85 7.55
C LEU A 14 13.48 16.92 7.95
N THR A 15 14.22 16.70 9.05
CA THR A 15 15.29 17.61 9.48
C THR A 15 16.43 17.65 8.47
N ASP A 16 16.85 16.49 7.95
CA ASP A 16 17.90 16.43 6.93
C ASP A 16 17.44 17.05 5.60
N PHE A 17 16.17 16.84 5.22
CA PHE A 17 15.57 17.52 4.07
C PHE A 17 15.59 19.04 4.23
N ALA A 18 15.10 19.56 5.36
CA ALA A 18 15.06 21.00 5.64
C ALA A 18 16.46 21.62 5.74
N ALA A 19 17.47 20.84 6.15
CA ALA A 19 18.87 21.25 6.20
C ALA A 19 19.61 21.12 4.86
N GLY A 20 18.93 20.68 3.78
CA GLY A 20 19.55 20.51 2.46
C GLY A 20 20.59 19.40 2.40
N ARG A 21 20.51 18.40 3.28
CA ARG A 21 21.48 17.29 3.38
C ARG A 21 21.15 16.11 2.48
N LEU A 22 19.94 16.06 1.92
CA LEU A 22 19.52 15.00 1.01
C LEU A 22 19.97 15.30 -0.42
N PRO A 23 20.44 14.29 -1.17
CA PRO A 23 20.80 14.47 -2.58
C PRO A 23 19.57 14.73 -3.44
N GLU A 24 19.77 15.42 -4.56
CA GLU A 24 18.72 15.59 -5.58
C GLU A 24 18.38 14.23 -6.20
N PRO A 25 17.09 13.85 -6.31
CA PRO A 25 16.70 12.62 -6.98
C PRO A 25 17.13 12.60 -8.44
N SER A 26 17.75 11.51 -8.88
CA SER A 26 18.15 11.32 -10.29
C SER A 26 17.02 10.79 -11.19
N LYS A 27 15.86 10.49 -10.62
CA LYS A 27 14.68 9.94 -11.30
C LYS A 27 13.42 10.67 -10.85
N ALA A 28 12.43 10.73 -11.74
CA ALA A 28 11.14 11.29 -11.40
C ALA A 28 10.38 10.35 -10.46
N ARG A 29 9.46 10.91 -9.67
CA ARG A 29 8.57 10.13 -8.81
C ARG A 29 7.74 9.12 -9.61
N ASP A 30 7.29 9.51 -10.79
CA ASP A 30 6.41 8.71 -11.63
C ASP A 30 7.13 7.47 -12.19
N ASP A 31 8.47 7.49 -12.26
CA ASP A 31 9.31 6.35 -12.67
C ASP A 31 9.26 5.18 -11.66
N VAL A 32 8.76 5.41 -10.44
CA VAL A 32 8.71 4.37 -9.40
C VAL A 32 7.71 3.27 -9.76
N GLU A 33 6.56 3.62 -10.31
CA GLU A 33 5.55 2.63 -10.71
C GLU A 33 6.06 1.74 -11.84
N GLU A 34 6.71 2.36 -12.84
CA GLU A 34 7.37 1.64 -13.93
C GLU A 34 8.48 0.73 -13.41
N LEU A 35 9.31 1.21 -12.47
CA LEU A 35 10.38 0.41 -11.86
C LEU A 35 9.83 -0.82 -11.11
N VAL A 36 8.71 -0.67 -10.41
CA VAL A 36 8.05 -1.79 -9.73
C VAL A 36 7.53 -2.80 -10.75
N ALA A 37 6.86 -2.33 -11.80
CA ALA A 37 6.34 -3.19 -12.86
C ALA A 37 7.45 -3.93 -13.62
N ALA A 38 8.54 -3.24 -13.97
CA ALA A 38 9.70 -3.80 -14.65
C ALA A 38 10.39 -4.91 -13.83
N ARG A 39 10.23 -4.90 -12.49
CA ARG A 39 10.72 -5.94 -11.58
C ARG A 39 9.71 -7.07 -11.34
N GLY A 40 8.60 -7.09 -12.07
CA GLY A 40 7.54 -8.08 -11.92
C GLY A 40 6.57 -7.80 -10.76
N GLY A 41 6.62 -6.61 -10.18
CA GLY A 41 5.65 -6.18 -9.17
C GLY A 41 4.29 -5.86 -9.79
N ILE A 42 3.22 -6.13 -9.04
CA ILE A 42 1.84 -5.77 -9.42
C ILE A 42 1.35 -4.73 -8.40
N PRO A 43 1.38 -3.43 -8.75
CA PRO A 43 0.95 -2.38 -7.84
C PRO A 43 -0.51 -2.53 -7.44
N VAL A 44 -0.79 -2.40 -6.14
CA VAL A 44 -2.14 -2.27 -5.59
C VAL A 44 -2.19 -0.92 -4.91
N ASP A 45 -2.96 0.00 -5.49
CA ASP A 45 -3.12 1.35 -4.98
C ASP A 45 -4.13 1.39 -3.80
N GLY A 46 -4.41 2.60 -3.32
CA GLY A 46 -5.37 2.79 -2.24
C GLY A 46 -6.78 2.28 -2.58
N SER A 47 -7.22 2.41 -3.83
CA SER A 47 -8.53 1.95 -4.25
C SER A 47 -8.61 0.42 -4.32
N GLY A 48 -7.57 -0.24 -4.85
CA GLY A 48 -7.45 -1.69 -4.87
C GLY A 48 -7.42 -2.30 -3.48
N TRP A 49 -6.69 -1.69 -2.53
CA TRP A 49 -6.72 -2.13 -1.13
C TRP A 49 -8.11 -2.02 -0.51
N GLN A 50 -8.85 -0.94 -0.79
CA GLN A 50 -10.22 -0.79 -0.29
C GLN A 50 -11.18 -1.85 -0.86
N ASN A 51 -10.97 -2.28 -2.11
CA ASN A 51 -11.75 -3.36 -2.72
C ASN A 51 -11.48 -4.71 -2.05
N ILE A 52 -10.22 -4.99 -1.69
CA ILE A 52 -9.84 -6.15 -0.87
C ILE A 52 -10.57 -6.10 0.48
N ASP A 53 -10.43 -5.00 1.24
CA ASP A 53 -11.07 -4.88 2.57
C ASP A 53 -12.58 -5.09 2.49
N ARG A 54 -13.24 -4.47 1.51
CA ARG A 54 -14.68 -4.62 1.28
C ARG A 54 -15.06 -6.07 1.02
N SER A 55 -14.32 -6.76 0.16
CA SER A 55 -14.57 -8.16 -0.18
C SER A 55 -14.44 -9.07 1.05
N GLU A 56 -13.40 -8.90 1.85
CA GLU A 56 -13.17 -9.69 3.07
C GLU A 56 -14.25 -9.42 4.13
N ARG A 57 -14.68 -8.17 4.28
CA ARG A 57 -15.75 -7.78 5.22
C ARG A 57 -17.11 -8.31 4.77
N ALA A 58 -17.43 -8.23 3.49
CA ALA A 58 -18.68 -8.76 2.95
C ALA A 58 -18.78 -10.29 3.12
N ALA A 59 -17.68 -11.01 2.89
CA ALA A 59 -17.60 -12.44 3.15
C ALA A 59 -17.72 -12.77 4.65
N GLY A 60 -17.17 -11.91 5.51
CA GLY A 60 -17.34 -12.00 6.97
C GLY A 60 -18.79 -11.84 7.41
N ALA A 61 -19.47 -10.80 6.93
CA ALA A 61 -20.84 -10.47 7.33
C ALA A 61 -21.81 -11.63 7.07
N GLN A 62 -21.68 -12.30 5.91
CA GLN A 62 -22.46 -13.50 5.56
C GLN A 62 -22.30 -14.67 6.54
N ARG A 63 -21.24 -14.67 7.35
CA ARG A 63 -20.91 -15.72 8.33
C ARG A 63 -20.95 -15.22 9.78
N GLY A 64 -21.47 -14.02 10.03
CA GLY A 64 -21.48 -13.40 11.36
C GLY A 64 -20.09 -13.02 11.90
N ARG A 65 -19.10 -12.81 11.02
CA ARG A 65 -17.71 -12.44 11.38
C ARG A 65 -17.37 -11.04 10.89
N ARG A 66 -16.42 -10.36 11.54
CA ARG A 66 -15.94 -9.04 11.09
C ARG A 66 -15.35 -9.07 9.67
N ARG A 67 -14.59 -10.12 9.36
CA ARG A 67 -14.01 -10.37 8.03
C ARG A 67 -13.62 -11.84 7.87
N VAL A 68 -13.54 -12.29 6.62
CA VAL A 68 -12.89 -13.55 6.24
C VAL A 68 -11.75 -13.16 5.31
N LYS A 69 -10.51 -13.48 5.71
CA LYS A 69 -9.32 -13.08 4.95
C LYS A 69 -9.15 -13.94 3.69
N MET A 70 -8.82 -13.29 2.59
CA MET A 70 -8.24 -13.97 1.43
C MET A 70 -6.77 -14.27 1.76
N VAL A 71 -6.35 -15.51 1.52
CA VAL A 71 -5.02 -16.00 1.92
C VAL A 71 -4.14 -16.36 0.72
N ARG A 72 -4.67 -16.23 -0.49
CA ARG A 72 -3.95 -16.44 -1.75
C ARG A 72 -3.75 -15.08 -2.43
N THR A 73 -2.57 -14.88 -3.00
CA THR A 73 -2.20 -13.60 -3.64
C THR A 73 -3.07 -13.30 -4.85
N GLU A 74 -3.39 -14.31 -5.65
CA GLU A 74 -4.28 -14.21 -6.81
C GLU A 74 -5.71 -13.76 -6.43
N ASP A 75 -6.22 -14.20 -5.28
CA ASP A 75 -7.52 -13.78 -4.77
C ASP A 75 -7.48 -12.31 -4.37
N LEU A 76 -6.39 -11.87 -3.72
CA LEU A 76 -6.16 -10.48 -3.34
C LEU A 76 -6.06 -9.57 -4.57
N LEU A 77 -5.29 -9.98 -5.59
CA LEU A 77 -5.13 -9.23 -6.84
C LEU A 77 -6.44 -9.17 -7.65
N SER A 78 -7.19 -10.28 -7.70
CA SER A 78 -8.52 -10.33 -8.32
C SER A 78 -9.50 -9.39 -7.61
N ALA A 79 -9.50 -9.39 -6.27
CA ALA A 79 -10.34 -8.50 -5.49
C ALA A 79 -9.95 -7.02 -5.64
N ALA A 80 -8.65 -6.72 -5.75
CA ALA A 80 -8.17 -5.35 -5.93
C ALA A 80 -8.69 -4.69 -7.20
N THR A 81 -8.77 -5.45 -8.30
CA THR A 81 -9.14 -4.95 -9.64
C THR A 81 -10.64 -4.88 -9.91
N ARG A 82 -11.49 -5.39 -9.00
CA ARG A 82 -12.95 -5.35 -9.17
C ARG A 82 -13.46 -3.91 -9.15
N SER A 83 -13.89 -3.43 -10.31
CA SER A 83 -14.62 -2.16 -10.43
C SER A 83 -16.01 -2.26 -9.80
N ARG A 84 -16.49 -1.17 -9.22
CA ARG A 84 -17.86 -1.05 -8.70
C ARG A 84 -18.87 -1.27 -9.83
N THR A 85 -19.73 -2.28 -9.70
CA THR A 85 -21.09 -2.24 -10.27
C THR A 85 -22.00 -1.48 -9.31
#